data_AF-A0A964LRA2-F1
#
_entry.id   AF-A0A964LRA2-F1
#
_cell.length_a   1.000
_cell.length_b   1.000
_cell.length_c   1.000
_cell.angle_alpha   90.00
_cell.angle_beta   90.00
_cell.angle_gamma   90.00
#
_symmetry.space_group_name_H-M   'P 1'
#
loop_
_entity.id
_entity.type
_entity.pdbx_description
1 polymer ?
#
loop_
_entity_poly.entity_id
_entity_poly.type
_entity_poly.pdbx_seq_one_letter_code
_entity_poly.pdbx_strand_id
1 'polypeptide(L)'
;MQGANETQNHGTVGAQGGAEKRRLFIVDQAAECQSNKRHQATVAKPGNGKWHSGPRLQGHHAPGRCVASLRSHQATTGNKTDPQRLANHSGLASARSSLVRHSSIPSHVITRIGTGPARSRNSVARQELPWVFEYSGLWPHPVSLVDTLAATYGHLEFARLQGSYGWVIRNDQAKNREALGISTLREYLQRFRQQDAPKLPYLMHLSVNRHLPRLRSHFVLPPEFIPNWADLPGLDRISGPELFIGQRGTGFGPVHVDHAAVHVGFIQLEGEKEFLLFPPEDGPNLYRYAGAQFPWQLRNSRVYNLEPASLDRFPLLRRTHPVALVLKAGQALWMPANWWHTTMNHSNTVSYSIRIVNHTNVLRTVAEYAAGLPRLLSRLSARA
;
A
#
# COMPACT_ATOMS: atom_id res chain seq x y z
N MET A 1 63.14 -41.05 -37.68
CA MET A 1 62.25 -42.12 -37.19
C MET A 1 62.06 -41.93 -35.69
N GLN A 2 60.80 -41.92 -35.24
CA GLN A 2 60.28 -42.40 -33.93
C GLN A 2 61.01 -41.94 -32.65
N GLY A 3 60.38 -41.45 -31.58
CA GLY A 3 59.00 -41.40 -31.14
C GLY A 3 59.01 -41.15 -29.61
N ALA A 4 57.96 -40.45 -29.15
CA ALA A 4 57.39 -40.34 -27.80
C ALA A 4 58.14 -40.90 -26.56
N ASN A 5 58.18 -40.12 -25.46
CA ASN A 5 57.18 -40.28 -24.39
C ASN A 5 57.15 -39.15 -23.36
N GLU A 6 55.94 -38.94 -22.85
CA GLU A 6 55.45 -37.94 -21.92
C GLU A 6 55.92 -38.16 -20.47
N THR A 7 55.92 -37.08 -19.68
CA THR A 7 55.37 -37.10 -18.31
C THR A 7 55.01 -35.66 -17.91
N GLN A 8 53.72 -35.37 -17.87
CA GLN A 8 53.15 -34.13 -17.34
C GLN A 8 52.99 -34.25 -15.82
N ASN A 9 53.38 -33.18 -15.12
CA ASN A 9 53.30 -33.05 -13.67
C ASN A 9 51.97 -32.36 -13.30
N HIS A 10 51.10 -33.05 -12.56
CA HIS A 10 49.88 -32.50 -12.00
C HIS A 10 50.17 -31.78 -10.67
N GLY A 11 50.04 -30.45 -10.67
CA GLY A 11 49.99 -29.62 -9.46
C GLY A 11 48.55 -29.27 -9.10
N THR A 12 48.04 -29.84 -8.02
CA THR A 12 46.74 -29.55 -7.42
C THR A 12 46.78 -28.21 -6.67
N VAL A 13 46.05 -27.20 -7.16
CA VAL A 13 45.80 -25.94 -6.43
C VAL A 13 44.50 -26.09 -5.65
N GLY A 14 44.62 -26.22 -4.33
CA GLY A 14 43.50 -26.19 -3.40
C GLY A 14 42.94 -24.78 -3.24
N ALA A 15 41.68 -24.58 -3.62
CA ALA A 15 40.95 -23.35 -3.38
C ALA A 15 40.41 -23.32 -1.93
N GLN A 16 41.16 -22.69 -1.03
CA GLN A 16 40.61 -22.13 0.20
C GLN A 16 40.09 -20.72 -0.11
N GLY A 17 38.77 -20.54 -0.09
CA GLY A 17 38.13 -19.24 -0.23
C GLY A 17 37.02 -19.10 0.79
N GLY A 18 37.40 -18.76 2.03
CA GLY A 18 36.45 -18.39 3.08
C GLY A 18 35.71 -17.11 2.72
N ALA A 19 34.40 -17.19 2.53
CA ALA A 19 33.55 -16.02 2.37
C ALA A 19 33.44 -15.30 3.72
N GLU A 20 34.27 -14.28 3.91
CA GLU A 20 34.22 -13.39 5.05
C GLU A 20 32.91 -12.57 4.98
N LYS A 21 31.95 -12.94 5.83
CA LYS A 21 30.69 -12.19 6.03
C LYS A 21 31.04 -10.82 6.60
N ARG A 22 31.02 -9.78 5.76
CA ARG A 22 31.03 -8.38 6.23
C ARG A 22 29.71 -8.09 6.95
N ARG A 23 29.68 -8.28 8.27
CA ARG A 23 28.69 -7.66 9.16
C ARG A 23 29.06 -6.18 9.27
N LEU A 24 28.28 -5.30 8.66
CA LEU A 24 28.40 -3.87 8.88
C LEU A 24 27.72 -3.54 10.22
N PHE A 25 28.53 -3.29 11.25
CA PHE A 25 28.05 -2.76 12.53
C PHE A 25 27.97 -1.24 12.39
N ILE A 26 26.78 -0.66 12.59
CA ILE A 26 26.63 0.78 12.80
C ILE A 26 26.41 1.00 14.30
N VAL A 27 27.33 1.74 14.91
CA VAL A 27 27.36 2.11 16.32
C VAL A 27 26.35 3.24 16.54
N ASP A 28 25.39 3.04 17.44
CA ASP A 28 24.50 4.10 17.95
C ASP A 28 25.27 4.94 18.98
N GLN A 29 25.47 6.23 18.72
CA GLN A 29 25.74 7.20 19.77
C GLN A 29 24.44 7.93 20.10
N ALA A 30 23.92 7.65 21.29
CA ALA A 30 22.82 8.38 21.89
C ALA A 30 23.25 9.84 22.14
N ALA A 31 22.50 10.79 21.59
CA ALA A 31 22.54 12.18 22.03
C ALA A 31 21.24 12.48 22.78
N GLU A 32 21.33 12.50 24.10
CA GLU A 32 20.38 13.19 24.97
C GLU A 32 20.32 14.66 24.56
N CYS A 33 19.11 15.20 24.39
CA CYS A 33 18.95 16.65 24.50
C CYS A 33 17.65 16.97 25.23
N GLN A 34 17.85 17.71 26.32
CA GLN A 34 16.93 18.00 27.38
C GLN A 34 15.80 18.94 26.94
N SER A 35 14.65 18.74 27.56
CA SER A 35 13.49 19.63 27.51
C SER A 35 13.85 21.05 27.96
N ASN A 36 13.32 22.07 27.26
CA ASN A 36 13.19 23.39 27.85
C ASN A 36 11.82 23.99 27.52
N LYS A 37 10.96 24.02 28.54
CA LYS A 37 9.69 24.77 28.57
C LYS A 37 10.01 26.26 28.65
N ARG A 38 9.38 27.08 27.81
CA ARG A 38 9.07 28.48 28.18
C ARG A 38 7.63 28.81 27.79
N HIS A 39 6.87 29.17 28.82
CA HIS A 39 5.60 29.89 28.72
C HIS A 39 5.85 31.29 28.18
N GLN A 40 4.92 31.79 27.36
CA GLN A 40 4.48 33.17 27.44
C GLN A 40 3.02 33.26 26.98
N ALA A 41 2.18 33.72 27.90
CA ALA A 41 0.81 34.12 27.68
C ALA A 41 0.78 35.62 27.38
N THR A 42 -0.07 36.04 26.47
CA THR A 42 -0.59 37.42 26.42
C THR A 42 -2.05 37.40 25.99
N VAL A 43 -2.87 38.03 26.82
CA VAL A 43 -4.30 38.29 26.69
C VAL A 43 -4.48 39.75 26.27
N ALA A 44 -5.36 40.05 25.30
CA ALA A 44 -6.30 41.17 25.33
C ALA A 44 -7.26 41.14 24.11
N LYS A 45 -8.54 41.46 24.39
CA LYS A 45 -9.74 41.48 23.52
C LYS A 45 -9.96 42.90 22.88
N PRO A 46 -11.18 43.32 22.47
CA PRO A 46 -11.90 43.02 21.21
C PRO A 46 -12.32 44.31 20.44
N GLY A 47 -12.85 44.20 19.21
CA GLY A 47 -13.41 45.33 18.46
C GLY A 47 -14.58 44.95 17.55
N ASN A 48 -15.65 45.74 17.65
CA ASN A 48 -17.00 45.59 17.11
C ASN A 48 -17.14 45.74 15.58
N GLY A 49 -18.26 45.23 15.02
CA GLY A 49 -18.80 45.70 13.75
C GLY A 49 -19.95 44.86 13.16
N LYS A 50 -21.18 45.10 13.63
CA LYS A 50 -22.44 44.60 13.03
C LYS A 50 -22.74 45.30 11.70
N TRP A 51 -23.35 44.60 10.74
CA TRP A 51 -24.37 45.16 9.83
C TRP A 51 -25.45 44.11 9.49
N HIS A 52 -26.70 44.45 9.78
CA HIS A 52 -27.94 43.85 9.24
C HIS A 52 -28.05 44.23 7.74
N SER A 53 -28.81 43.59 6.84
CA SER A 53 -30.23 43.21 6.86
C SER A 53 -30.59 42.43 5.57
N GLY A 54 -31.56 41.50 5.63
CA GLY A 54 -32.27 40.96 4.45
C GLY A 54 -33.24 41.97 3.82
N PRO A 55 -34.00 41.59 2.77
CA PRO A 55 -35.24 40.84 3.03
C PRO A 55 -35.60 39.72 2.01
N ARG A 56 -36.63 38.96 2.39
CA ARG A 56 -37.37 37.87 1.71
C ARG A 56 -37.99 38.27 0.37
N LEU A 57 -38.30 37.29 -0.50
CA LEU A 57 -39.67 36.78 -0.78
C LEU A 57 -39.68 35.68 -1.88
N GLN A 58 -40.53 34.66 -1.64
CA GLN A 58 -41.39 33.84 -2.54
C GLN A 58 -40.81 33.35 -3.90
N GLY A 59 -40.82 32.08 -4.30
CA GLY A 59 -41.85 31.05 -4.22
C GLY A 59 -42.54 30.92 -5.58
N HIS A 60 -42.29 29.87 -6.37
CA HIS A 60 -43.19 29.37 -7.43
C HIS A 60 -42.88 27.93 -7.88
N HIS A 61 -43.96 27.24 -8.24
CA HIS A 61 -44.11 25.84 -8.64
C HIS A 61 -43.47 25.46 -10.01
N ALA A 62 -43.34 24.14 -10.19
CA ALA A 62 -42.85 23.38 -11.35
C ALA A 62 -43.67 23.57 -12.65
N PRO A 63 -43.25 22.97 -13.79
CA PRO A 63 -43.61 21.57 -14.05
C PRO A 63 -42.49 20.69 -14.64
N GLY A 64 -42.69 19.37 -14.53
CA GLY A 64 -41.72 18.34 -14.85
C GLY A 64 -41.53 18.02 -16.34
N ARG A 65 -40.54 17.14 -16.59
CA ARG A 65 -40.46 16.32 -17.80
C ARG A 65 -40.04 14.90 -17.43
N CYS A 66 -40.90 13.96 -17.79
CA CYS A 66 -40.62 12.54 -17.92
C CYS A 66 -39.55 12.31 -18.99
N VAL A 67 -38.59 11.42 -18.72
CA VAL A 67 -37.83 10.71 -19.76
C VAL A 67 -37.76 9.23 -19.37
N ALA A 68 -38.05 8.40 -20.36
CA ALA A 68 -38.46 7.01 -20.28
C ALA A 68 -37.42 6.04 -19.69
N SER A 69 -37.90 5.08 -18.90
CA SER A 69 -37.17 3.85 -18.58
C SER A 69 -37.35 2.84 -19.71
N LEU A 70 -36.26 2.48 -20.40
CA LEU A 70 -36.23 1.28 -21.23
C LEU A 70 -35.96 0.07 -20.33
N ARG A 71 -37.01 -0.71 -20.08
CA ARG A 71 -36.91 -2.06 -19.54
C ARG A 71 -36.61 -3.01 -20.70
N SER A 72 -35.47 -3.70 -20.66
CA SER A 72 -35.25 -4.88 -21.48
C SER A 72 -35.74 -6.12 -20.72
N HIS A 73 -36.84 -6.69 -21.20
CA HIS A 73 -37.23 -8.06 -20.89
C HIS A 73 -36.27 -9.03 -21.60
N GLN A 74 -35.68 -9.97 -20.87
CA GLN A 74 -35.24 -11.23 -21.44
C GLN A 74 -35.83 -12.38 -20.64
N ALA A 75 -36.32 -13.35 -21.40
CA ALA A 75 -37.18 -14.43 -21.01
C ALA A 75 -36.49 -15.45 -20.10
N THR A 76 -37.22 -15.89 -19.07
CA THR A 76 -36.91 -17.06 -18.26
C THR A 76 -37.53 -18.29 -18.92
N THR A 77 -36.71 -19.18 -19.47
CA THR A 77 -37.04 -20.60 -19.64
C THR A 77 -36.57 -21.35 -18.40
N GLY A 78 -37.47 -22.16 -17.84
CA GLY A 78 -37.26 -22.83 -16.57
C GLY A 78 -36.31 -24.02 -16.66
N ASN A 79 -35.66 -24.33 -15.54
CA ASN A 79 -35.76 -25.68 -15.01
C ASN A 79 -35.60 -25.67 -13.49
N LYS A 80 -36.60 -26.20 -12.80
CA LYS A 80 -36.62 -26.43 -11.35
C LYS A 80 -35.72 -27.64 -11.05
N THR A 81 -34.75 -27.48 -10.15
CA THR A 81 -34.28 -28.56 -9.29
C THR A 81 -33.99 -28.02 -7.89
N ASP A 82 -34.32 -28.85 -6.92
CA ASP A 82 -34.70 -28.62 -5.53
C ASP A 82 -33.48 -28.46 -4.58
N PRO A 83 -33.44 -27.50 -3.62
CA PRO A 83 -32.34 -27.37 -2.67
C PRO A 83 -32.66 -28.01 -1.32
N GLN A 84 -32.42 -29.32 -1.18
CA GLN A 84 -32.28 -29.97 0.14
C GLN A 84 -31.19 -31.04 0.11
N ARG A 85 -29.95 -30.67 0.44
CA ARG A 85 -29.03 -31.49 1.26
C ARG A 85 -27.70 -30.76 1.48
N LEU A 86 -27.14 -30.98 2.66
CA LEU A 86 -25.82 -30.57 3.17
C LEU A 86 -25.79 -29.25 3.95
N ALA A 87 -26.67 -29.15 4.94
CA ALA A 87 -26.23 -28.71 6.26
C ALA A 87 -25.49 -29.89 6.92
N ASN A 88 -24.21 -29.72 7.23
CA ASN A 88 -23.51 -30.25 8.40
C ASN A 88 -22.00 -30.02 8.24
N HIS A 89 -21.50 -28.96 8.87
CA HIS A 89 -20.26 -28.90 9.66
C HIS A 89 -20.07 -27.44 10.11
N SER A 90 -20.90 -27.04 11.07
CA SER A 90 -20.73 -25.82 11.86
C SER A 90 -19.67 -26.05 12.94
N GLY A 91 -18.41 -25.81 12.60
CA GLY A 91 -17.33 -25.59 13.57
C GLY A 91 -17.13 -24.08 13.76
N LEU A 92 -17.79 -23.51 14.77
CA LEU A 92 -17.58 -22.14 15.23
C LEU A 92 -16.16 -22.00 15.79
N ALA A 93 -15.20 -21.59 14.95
CA ALA A 93 -13.97 -20.97 15.42
C ALA A 93 -14.18 -19.45 15.44
N SER A 94 -14.48 -18.92 16.63
CA SER A 94 -14.39 -17.49 16.92
C SER A 94 -12.95 -17.04 16.64
N ALA A 95 -12.75 -16.39 15.49
CA ALA A 95 -11.48 -15.77 15.15
C ALA A 95 -11.28 -14.55 16.08
N ARG A 96 -10.66 -14.78 17.24
CA ARG A 96 -10.01 -13.71 18.00
C ARG A 96 -8.97 -13.08 17.07
N SER A 97 -9.26 -11.87 16.60
CA SER A 97 -8.33 -10.97 15.93
C SER A 97 -7.20 -10.64 16.91
N SER A 98 -6.20 -11.51 17.03
CA SER A 98 -4.93 -11.14 17.67
C SER A 98 -4.35 -9.97 16.88
N LEU A 99 -4.11 -8.84 17.56
CA LEU A 99 -3.31 -7.77 16.98
C LEU A 99 -1.91 -8.34 16.73
N VAL A 100 -1.63 -8.68 15.48
CA VAL A 100 -0.30 -9.10 15.02
C VAL A 100 0.64 -7.92 15.21
N ARG A 101 1.47 -7.98 16.23
CA ARG A 101 2.57 -7.04 16.41
C ARG A 101 3.82 -7.71 15.88
N HIS A 102 4.35 -7.23 14.76
CA HIS A 102 5.68 -7.64 14.29
C HIS A 102 6.80 -7.26 15.30
N SER A 103 6.50 -6.49 16.35
CA SER A 103 7.42 -6.21 17.46
C SER A 103 7.80 -7.43 18.30
N SER A 104 7.17 -8.60 18.11
CA SER A 104 7.51 -9.87 18.76
C SER A 104 8.51 -10.73 17.97
N ILE A 105 8.98 -10.25 16.81
CA ILE A 105 9.89 -11.02 15.95
C ILE A 105 11.30 -11.00 16.56
N PRO A 106 11.96 -12.17 16.73
CA PRO A 106 13.30 -12.21 17.30
C PRO A 106 14.27 -11.35 16.48
N SER A 107 15.04 -10.51 17.16
CA SER A 107 15.96 -9.53 16.56
C SER A 107 17.06 -10.15 15.69
N HIS A 108 17.32 -11.46 15.81
CA HIS A 108 18.26 -12.18 14.94
C HIS A 108 17.68 -12.56 13.57
N VAL A 109 16.36 -12.43 13.38
CA VAL A 109 15.66 -12.81 12.14
C VAL A 109 15.48 -11.60 11.20
N ILE A 110 15.48 -10.37 11.72
CA ILE A 110 15.16 -9.16 10.97
C ILE A 110 16.27 -8.12 11.06
N THR A 111 16.66 -7.57 9.92
CA THR A 111 17.45 -6.33 9.89
C THR A 111 16.52 -5.13 10.07
N ARG A 112 16.76 -4.30 11.09
CA ARG A 112 16.05 -3.03 11.26
C ARG A 112 16.85 -1.90 10.61
N ILE A 113 16.24 -1.15 9.70
CA ILE A 113 16.86 0.06 9.13
C ILE A 113 16.49 1.25 10.01
N GLY A 114 17.50 1.95 10.53
CA GLY A 114 17.33 3.18 11.29
C GLY A 114 16.87 4.34 10.39
N THR A 115 16.08 5.26 10.95
CA THR A 115 15.69 6.51 10.30
C THR A 115 16.83 7.52 10.44
N GLY A 116 17.55 7.81 9.38
CA GLY A 116 18.65 8.79 9.41
C GLY A 116 18.93 9.38 8.02
N PRO A 117 19.59 10.54 7.94
CA PRO A 117 19.97 11.12 6.65
C PRO A 117 20.89 10.14 5.93
N ALA A 118 20.51 9.76 4.70
CA ALA A 118 21.19 8.76 3.89
C ALA A 118 22.67 9.14 3.61
N ARG A 119 23.59 8.71 4.50
CA ARG A 119 25.04 8.85 4.31
C ARG A 119 25.60 7.64 3.55
N SER A 120 25.23 7.53 2.27
CA SER A 120 26.03 6.77 1.29
C SER A 120 26.25 7.65 0.07
N ARG A 121 27.53 7.89 -0.28
CA ARG A 121 27.97 8.73 -1.40
C ARG A 121 27.80 8.06 -2.77
N ASN A 122 27.41 6.78 -2.84
CA ASN A 122 27.19 6.07 -4.10
C ASN A 122 25.70 6.08 -4.49
N SER A 123 25.37 6.82 -5.55
CA SER A 123 24.00 6.98 -6.07
C SER A 123 23.42 5.69 -6.68
N VAL A 124 24.26 4.84 -7.27
CA VAL A 124 23.83 3.57 -7.91
C VAL A 124 23.38 2.55 -6.87
N ALA A 125 24.12 2.41 -5.76
CA ALA A 125 23.77 1.50 -4.67
C ALA A 125 22.47 1.90 -3.94
N ARG A 126 22.01 3.16 -4.05
CA ARG A 126 20.72 3.58 -3.48
C ARG A 126 19.56 2.91 -4.20
N GLN A 127 19.61 2.77 -5.51
CA GLN A 127 18.43 2.39 -6.32
C GLN A 127 18.00 0.92 -6.16
N GLU A 128 18.81 0.08 -5.53
CA GLU A 128 18.56 -1.37 -5.38
C GLU A 128 18.00 -1.78 -4.01
N LEU A 129 18.12 -0.92 -2.99
CA LEU A 129 17.63 -1.17 -1.63
C LEU A 129 16.50 -0.20 -1.25
N PRO A 130 15.58 -0.56 -0.34
CA PRO A 130 14.63 0.36 0.24
C PRO A 130 15.34 1.37 1.14
N TRP A 131 14.93 2.64 1.09
CA TRP A 131 15.44 3.67 2.00
C TRP A 131 14.34 4.63 2.45
N VAL A 132 14.53 5.15 3.66
CA VAL A 132 13.64 6.13 4.28
C VAL A 132 14.30 7.50 4.30
N PHE A 133 13.52 8.55 4.09
CA PHE A 133 13.98 9.94 4.16
C PHE A 133 12.87 10.84 4.74
N GLU A 134 13.27 11.97 5.32
CA GLU A 134 12.32 12.95 5.84
C GLU A 134 11.69 13.73 4.68
N TYR A 135 10.36 13.80 4.66
CA TYR A 135 9.59 14.57 3.70
C TYR A 135 8.18 14.90 4.23
N SER A 136 7.95 16.17 4.55
CA SER A 136 6.64 16.71 4.97
C SER A 136 5.97 17.60 3.91
N GLY A 137 6.61 17.76 2.75
CA GLY A 137 6.17 18.69 1.70
C GLY A 137 4.94 18.24 0.89
N LEU A 138 4.46 17.02 1.08
CA LEU A 138 3.43 16.42 0.22
C LEU A 138 2.13 17.23 0.16
N TRP A 139 1.69 17.76 1.31
CA TRP A 139 0.41 18.45 1.46
C TRP A 139 0.62 19.79 2.17
N PRO A 140 1.10 20.83 1.47
CA PRO A 140 1.44 22.13 2.06
C PRO A 140 0.19 23.01 2.24
N HIS A 141 -0.88 22.44 2.82
CA HIS A 141 -2.16 23.11 3.01
C HIS A 141 -2.47 23.21 4.52
N PRO A 142 -3.03 24.34 5.01
CA PRO A 142 -3.24 24.56 6.44
C PRO A 142 -4.28 23.63 7.07
N VAL A 143 -5.19 23.08 6.26
CA VAL A 143 -6.20 22.10 6.68
C VAL A 143 -5.69 20.70 6.36
N SER A 144 -5.86 19.76 7.30
CA SER A 144 -5.42 18.37 7.13
C SER A 144 -6.05 17.74 5.89
N LEU A 145 -5.32 16.83 5.23
CA LEU A 145 -5.80 16.16 4.03
C LEU A 145 -7.14 15.46 4.28
N VAL A 146 -7.30 14.79 5.42
CA VAL A 146 -8.55 14.09 5.79
C VAL A 146 -9.72 15.06 5.92
N ASP A 147 -9.52 16.21 6.54
CA ASP A 147 -10.60 17.19 6.72
C ASP A 147 -10.97 17.84 5.39
N THR A 148 -9.98 18.14 4.54
CA THR A 148 -10.20 18.59 3.16
C THR A 148 -10.97 17.54 2.35
N LEU A 149 -10.61 16.26 2.46
CA LEU A 149 -11.32 15.16 1.79
C LEU A 149 -12.77 15.08 2.27
N ALA A 150 -13.01 15.13 3.58
CA ALA A 150 -14.35 15.09 4.15
C ALA A 150 -15.18 16.30 3.68
N ALA A 151 -14.60 17.50 3.65
CA ALA A 151 -15.29 18.71 3.23
C ALA A 151 -15.63 18.69 1.72
N THR A 152 -14.63 18.47 0.86
CA THR A 152 -14.74 18.63 -0.59
C THR A 152 -15.28 17.38 -1.30
N TYR A 153 -14.89 16.19 -0.84
CA TYR A 153 -15.18 14.91 -1.51
C TYR A 153 -16.05 13.98 -0.66
N GLY A 154 -16.52 14.45 0.50
CA GLY A 154 -17.29 13.63 1.42
C GLY A 154 -18.60 13.07 0.85
N HIS A 155 -19.13 13.68 -0.22
CA HIS A 155 -20.34 13.24 -0.92
C HIS A 155 -20.13 11.98 -1.78
N LEU A 156 -18.89 11.57 -2.02
CA LEU A 156 -18.61 10.39 -2.85
C LEU A 156 -19.08 9.11 -2.15
N GLU A 157 -19.86 8.30 -2.87
CA GLU A 157 -20.34 7.00 -2.41
C GLU A 157 -19.23 5.95 -2.52
N PHE A 158 -19.03 5.14 -1.47
CA PHE A 158 -18.03 4.06 -1.47
C PHE A 158 -18.24 3.05 -2.61
N ALA A 159 -19.50 2.81 -3.01
CA ALA A 159 -19.82 1.92 -4.12
C ALA A 159 -19.25 2.40 -5.47
N ARG A 160 -18.93 3.70 -5.59
CA ARG A 160 -18.35 4.30 -6.80
C ARG A 160 -16.85 4.57 -6.68
N LEU A 161 -16.29 4.45 -5.48
CA LEU A 161 -14.86 4.62 -5.25
C LEU A 161 -14.11 3.39 -5.75
N GLN A 162 -13.02 3.65 -6.46
CA GLN A 162 -12.18 2.62 -7.06
C GLN A 162 -10.71 3.02 -6.98
N GLY A 163 -9.86 2.01 -6.88
CA GLY A 163 -8.42 2.18 -7.02
C GLY A 163 -7.87 1.69 -8.35
N SER A 164 -6.54 1.58 -8.41
CA SER A 164 -5.85 0.99 -9.55
C SER A 164 -6.20 -0.49 -9.74
N TYR A 165 -6.63 -1.15 -8.66
CA TYR A 165 -7.14 -2.51 -8.65
C TYR A 165 -8.67 -2.61 -8.73
N GLY A 166 -9.39 -1.48 -8.83
CA GLY A 166 -10.84 -1.46 -9.02
C GLY A 166 -11.67 -1.52 -7.73
N TRP A 167 -11.03 -1.44 -6.57
CA TRP A 167 -11.69 -1.45 -5.25
C TRP A 167 -10.94 -0.53 -4.29
N VAL A 168 -11.64 -0.02 -3.25
CA VAL A 168 -11.01 0.76 -2.16
C VAL A 168 -11.13 0.13 -0.77
N ILE A 169 -11.96 -0.90 -0.66
CA ILE A 169 -12.08 -1.76 0.52
C ILE A 169 -12.06 -3.18 0.00
N ARG A 170 -11.32 -4.07 0.66
CA ARG A 170 -11.29 -5.48 0.25
C ARG A 170 -12.67 -6.12 0.44
N ASN A 171 -12.98 -7.07 -0.42
CA ASN A 171 -14.28 -7.75 -0.43
C ASN A 171 -14.63 -8.43 0.91
N ASP A 172 -13.63 -8.97 1.62
CA ASP A 172 -13.82 -9.57 2.95
C ASP A 172 -14.15 -8.54 4.04
N GLN A 173 -13.84 -7.25 3.81
CA GLN A 173 -14.16 -6.15 4.69
C GLN A 173 -15.43 -5.39 4.28
N ALA A 174 -15.98 -5.66 3.09
CA ALA A 174 -17.17 -4.97 2.57
C ALA A 174 -18.41 -5.19 3.44
N LYS A 175 -18.61 -6.43 3.94
CA LYS A 175 -19.72 -6.76 4.86
C LYS A 175 -19.66 -5.96 6.16
N ASN A 176 -18.46 -5.75 6.71
CA ASN A 176 -18.28 -4.94 7.92
C ASN A 176 -18.65 -3.47 7.67
N ARG A 177 -18.24 -2.91 6.52
CA ARG A 177 -18.63 -1.54 6.12
C ARG A 177 -20.15 -1.37 6.06
N GLU A 178 -20.83 -2.33 5.43
CA GLU A 178 -22.28 -2.31 5.25
C GLU A 178 -23.01 -2.40 6.60
N ALA A 179 -22.57 -3.29 7.48
CA ALA A 179 -23.10 -3.40 8.84
C ALA A 179 -22.92 -2.11 9.67
N LEU A 180 -21.88 -1.32 9.40
CA LEU A 180 -21.63 -0.02 10.04
C LEU A 180 -22.45 1.14 9.44
N GLY A 181 -23.22 0.89 8.37
CA GLY A 181 -23.97 1.92 7.67
C GLY A 181 -23.08 3.01 7.07
N ILE A 182 -21.89 2.64 6.59
CA ILE A 182 -20.96 3.58 5.95
C ILE A 182 -21.17 3.54 4.44
N SER A 183 -21.87 4.54 3.92
CA SER A 183 -22.21 4.71 2.52
C SER A 183 -21.33 5.73 1.80
N THR A 184 -20.89 6.78 2.50
CA THR A 184 -20.14 7.89 1.92
C THR A 184 -18.73 8.05 2.49
N LEU A 185 -17.86 8.73 1.74
CA LEU A 185 -16.51 9.07 2.20
C LEU A 185 -16.54 9.93 3.47
N ARG A 186 -17.49 10.89 3.59
CA ARG A 186 -17.64 11.73 4.78
C ARG A 186 -17.88 10.89 6.04
N GLU A 187 -18.83 9.96 5.96
CA GLU A 187 -19.20 9.06 7.05
C GLU A 187 -18.04 8.20 7.54
N TYR A 188 -17.19 7.75 6.62
CA TYR A 188 -15.97 7.01 6.97
C TYR A 188 -14.95 7.92 7.66
N LEU A 189 -14.64 9.07 7.07
CA LEU A 189 -13.60 9.97 7.59
C LEU A 189 -13.98 10.59 8.94
N GLN A 190 -15.26 10.90 9.16
CA GLN A 190 -15.76 11.35 10.46
C GLN A 190 -15.59 10.28 11.54
N ARG A 191 -15.98 9.03 11.24
CA ARG A 191 -15.75 7.91 12.17
C ARG A 191 -14.26 7.67 12.38
N PHE A 192 -13.44 7.77 11.35
CA PHE A 192 -11.98 7.59 11.47
C PHE A 192 -11.33 8.60 12.44
N ARG A 193 -11.87 9.82 12.54
CA ARG A 193 -11.41 10.86 13.47
C ARG A 193 -11.98 10.73 14.89
N GLN A 194 -13.02 9.92 15.11
CA GLN A 194 -13.58 9.69 16.45
C GLN A 194 -12.62 8.85 17.30
N GLN A 195 -12.48 9.19 18.59
CA GLN A 195 -11.60 8.48 19.52
C GLN A 195 -12.04 7.03 19.75
N ASP A 196 -13.34 6.81 19.95
CA ASP A 196 -13.94 5.49 20.22
C ASP A 196 -14.72 4.94 19.03
N ALA A 197 -14.15 5.12 17.83
CA ALA A 197 -14.77 4.64 16.62
C ALA A 197 -14.84 3.10 16.59
N PRO A 198 -15.92 2.52 16.00
CA PRO A 198 -15.95 1.09 15.73
C PRO A 198 -14.80 0.70 14.81
N LYS A 199 -14.47 -0.60 14.76
CA LYS A 199 -13.43 -1.12 13.87
C LYS A 199 -13.82 -0.89 12.41
N LEU A 200 -13.16 0.08 11.78
CA LEU A 200 -13.41 0.46 10.40
C LEU A 200 -12.72 -0.50 9.42
N PRO A 201 -13.30 -0.73 8.23
CA PRO A 201 -12.56 -1.33 7.13
C PRO A 201 -11.37 -0.45 6.76
N TYR A 202 -10.31 -1.05 6.22
CA TYR A 202 -9.15 -0.27 5.78
C TYR A 202 -9.44 0.33 4.40
N LEU A 203 -9.43 1.65 4.30
CA LEU A 203 -9.53 2.35 3.02
C LEU A 203 -8.17 2.30 2.34
N MET A 204 -8.09 1.58 1.22
CA MET A 204 -6.90 1.33 0.44
C MET A 204 -7.12 1.82 -0.98
N HIS A 205 -6.06 2.11 -1.72
CA HIS A 205 -6.13 2.39 -3.15
C HIS A 205 -7.12 3.50 -3.56
N LEU A 206 -7.42 4.49 -2.72
CA LEU A 206 -8.29 5.58 -3.16
C LEU A 206 -7.56 6.40 -4.23
N SER A 207 -7.92 6.22 -5.51
CA SER A 207 -7.23 6.88 -6.62
C SER A 207 -7.44 8.39 -6.56
N VAL A 208 -6.33 9.12 -6.46
CA VAL A 208 -6.32 10.58 -6.50
C VAL A 208 -6.78 11.08 -7.87
N ASN A 209 -6.31 10.45 -8.95
CA ASN A 209 -6.61 10.89 -10.31
C ASN A 209 -8.08 10.67 -10.68
N ARG A 210 -8.67 9.54 -10.25
CA ARG A 210 -10.05 9.19 -10.60
C ARG A 210 -11.08 9.92 -9.76
N HIS A 211 -10.80 10.11 -8.47
CA HIS A 211 -11.80 10.59 -7.51
C HIS A 211 -11.51 11.97 -6.95
N LEU A 212 -10.25 12.40 -6.96
CA LEU A 212 -9.80 13.63 -6.31
C LEU A 212 -9.09 14.59 -7.27
N PRO A 213 -9.63 14.86 -8.48
CA PRO A 213 -8.89 15.56 -9.53
C PRO A 213 -8.47 16.99 -9.15
N ARG A 214 -9.24 17.68 -8.28
CA ARG A 214 -8.88 19.02 -7.79
C ARG A 214 -7.75 18.99 -6.75
N LEU A 215 -7.53 17.86 -6.07
CA LEU A 215 -6.42 17.72 -5.11
C LEU A 215 -5.12 17.33 -5.80
N ARG A 216 -5.16 16.73 -7.00
CA ARG A 216 -3.96 16.29 -7.72
C ARG A 216 -2.91 17.39 -7.83
N SER A 217 -3.32 18.61 -8.19
CA SER A 217 -2.42 19.77 -8.35
C SER A 217 -1.83 20.31 -7.04
N HIS A 218 -2.36 19.89 -5.89
CA HIS A 218 -1.88 20.32 -4.58
C HIS A 218 -0.89 19.34 -3.95
N PHE A 219 -0.75 18.13 -4.49
CA PHE A 219 0.28 17.20 -4.06
C PHE A 219 1.63 17.61 -4.64
N VAL A 220 2.59 17.87 -3.77
CA VAL A 220 3.99 18.13 -4.16
C VAL A 220 4.78 16.85 -3.92
N LEU A 221 5.44 16.32 -4.96
CA LEU A 221 6.24 15.10 -4.83
C LEU A 221 7.69 15.43 -4.44
N PRO A 222 8.37 14.54 -3.68
CA PRO A 222 9.78 14.69 -3.40
C PRO A 222 10.60 14.50 -4.69
N PRO A 223 11.76 15.17 -4.83
CA PRO A 223 12.67 14.98 -5.97
C PRO A 223 13.11 13.52 -6.15
N GLU A 224 13.19 12.75 -5.06
CA GLU A 224 13.52 11.33 -5.06
C GLU A 224 12.53 10.49 -5.88
N PHE A 225 11.30 10.96 -6.10
CA PHE A 225 10.29 10.25 -6.88
C PHE A 225 10.32 10.60 -8.37
N ILE A 226 11.26 11.45 -8.79
CA ILE A 226 11.38 11.98 -10.15
C ILE A 226 12.71 11.49 -10.78
N PRO A 227 12.74 11.12 -12.08
CA PRO A 227 11.61 11.13 -13.02
C PRO A 227 10.62 9.98 -12.77
N ASN A 228 9.34 10.26 -13.01
CA ASN A 228 8.29 9.25 -13.12
C ASN A 228 7.60 9.40 -14.48
N TRP A 229 7.98 8.56 -15.43
CA TRP A 229 7.46 8.57 -16.80
C TRP A 229 6.03 8.06 -16.91
N ALA A 230 5.51 7.45 -15.86
CA ALA A 230 4.15 6.93 -15.86
C ALA A 230 3.14 7.85 -15.17
N ASP A 231 3.51 8.95 -14.49
CA ASP A 231 2.55 9.85 -13.83
C ASP A 231 1.78 10.75 -14.83
N LEU A 232 1.02 10.09 -15.70
CA LEU A 232 0.21 10.71 -16.74
C LEU A 232 -1.28 10.39 -16.51
N PRO A 233 -2.18 11.34 -16.83
CA PRO A 233 -3.61 11.06 -16.87
C PRO A 233 -3.91 9.83 -17.75
N GLY A 234 -4.65 8.85 -17.23
CA GLY A 234 -5.01 7.62 -17.95
C GLY A 234 -4.11 6.42 -17.66
N LEU A 235 -2.94 6.60 -17.04
CA LEU A 235 -2.07 5.50 -16.61
C LEU A 235 -2.28 5.08 -15.14
N ASP A 236 -3.46 5.41 -14.58
CA ASP A 236 -3.82 5.12 -13.19
C ASP A 236 -3.53 3.68 -12.75
N ARG A 237 -3.75 2.70 -13.63
CA ARG A 237 -3.53 1.29 -13.32
C ARG A 237 -2.05 0.95 -13.12
N ILE A 238 -1.15 1.71 -13.72
CA ILE A 238 0.30 1.49 -13.67
C ILE A 238 0.92 2.34 -12.55
N SER A 239 0.59 3.63 -12.50
CA SER A 239 1.33 4.64 -11.73
C SER A 239 0.44 5.54 -10.88
N GLY A 240 -0.87 5.41 -10.98
CA GLY A 240 -1.83 6.35 -10.38
C GLY A 240 -1.58 6.51 -8.88
N PRO A 241 -1.51 7.75 -8.36
CA PRO A 241 -1.34 7.99 -6.95
C PRO A 241 -2.59 7.60 -6.15
N GLU A 242 -2.35 7.00 -4.99
CA GLU A 242 -3.36 6.37 -4.15
C GLU A 242 -3.23 6.82 -2.70
N LEU A 243 -4.37 7.01 -2.05
CA LEU A 243 -4.44 7.25 -0.60
C LEU A 243 -4.80 5.97 0.16
N PHE A 244 -4.20 5.84 1.33
CA PHE A 244 -4.45 4.76 2.29
C PHE A 244 -4.79 5.38 3.64
N ILE A 245 -5.96 5.07 4.18
CA ILE A 245 -6.46 5.62 5.45
C ILE A 245 -6.98 4.46 6.28
N GLY A 246 -6.37 4.22 7.45
CA GLY A 246 -6.66 3.03 8.24
C GLY A 246 -6.38 3.20 9.72
N GLN A 247 -7.22 2.58 10.54
CA GLN A 247 -7.05 2.55 11.99
C GLN A 247 -5.87 1.68 12.41
N ARG A 248 -5.42 1.86 13.65
CA ARG A 248 -4.47 0.95 14.30
C ARG A 248 -4.91 -0.52 14.13
N GLY A 249 -3.96 -1.38 13.79
CA GLY A 249 -4.19 -2.82 13.62
C GLY A 249 -4.78 -3.22 12.28
N THR A 250 -5.05 -2.28 11.36
CA THR A 250 -5.29 -2.62 9.96
C THR A 250 -3.96 -2.76 9.21
N GLY A 251 -3.94 -3.57 8.16
CA GLY A 251 -2.75 -3.84 7.37
C GLY A 251 -3.08 -4.27 5.94
N PHE A 252 -2.08 -4.25 5.07
CA PHE A 252 -2.24 -4.62 3.67
C PHE A 252 -1.78 -6.07 3.41
N GLY A 253 -2.75 -6.99 3.47
CA GLY A 253 -2.65 -8.34 2.95
C GLY A 253 -1.48 -9.20 3.45
N PRO A 254 -1.34 -10.43 2.94
CA PRO A 254 -0.08 -11.14 3.06
C PRO A 254 1.02 -10.43 2.25
N VAL A 255 2.25 -10.89 2.43
CA VAL A 255 3.41 -10.45 1.67
C VAL A 255 3.12 -10.56 0.17
N HIS A 256 3.45 -9.52 -0.59
CA HIS A 256 3.19 -9.48 -2.03
C HIS A 256 4.22 -8.60 -2.74
N VAL A 257 4.18 -8.61 -4.07
CA VAL A 257 4.93 -7.70 -4.91
C VAL A 257 3.96 -6.92 -5.78
N ASP A 258 4.17 -5.62 -5.89
CA ASP A 258 3.42 -4.76 -6.80
C ASP A 258 3.48 -5.26 -8.25
N HIS A 259 2.41 -5.02 -8.99
CA HIS A 259 2.30 -5.45 -10.38
C HIS A 259 3.13 -4.57 -11.31
N ALA A 260 3.57 -5.16 -12.44
CA ALA A 260 4.31 -4.50 -13.51
C ALA A 260 5.68 -3.92 -13.10
N ALA A 261 6.37 -4.57 -12.14
CA ALA A 261 7.74 -4.22 -11.75
C ALA A 261 7.98 -2.71 -11.51
N VAL A 262 7.01 -2.03 -10.95
CA VAL A 262 7.09 -0.61 -10.60
C VAL A 262 7.91 -0.41 -9.34
N HIS A 263 8.63 0.70 -9.23
CA HIS A 263 9.12 1.20 -7.94
C HIS A 263 7.93 1.75 -7.15
N VAL A 264 8.03 1.79 -5.82
CA VAL A 264 6.99 2.35 -4.95
C VAL A 264 7.58 3.54 -4.18
N GLY A 265 6.98 4.71 -4.38
CA GLY A 265 7.17 5.87 -3.52
C GLY A 265 6.03 5.94 -2.52
N PHE A 266 6.35 5.95 -1.23
CA PHE A 266 5.34 5.97 -0.17
C PHE A 266 5.63 7.12 0.81
N ILE A 267 4.62 7.87 1.21
CA ILE A 267 4.75 9.01 2.12
C ILE A 267 3.75 8.84 3.26
N GLN A 268 4.25 8.89 4.49
CA GLN A 268 3.44 8.80 5.69
C GLN A 268 3.06 10.21 6.16
N LEU A 269 1.78 10.57 6.02
CA LEU A 269 1.27 11.89 6.38
C LEU A 269 0.89 11.98 7.86
N GLU A 270 0.25 10.93 8.38
CA GLU A 270 -0.19 10.88 9.78
C GLU A 270 0.07 9.50 10.37
N GLY A 271 0.50 9.43 11.64
CA GLY A 271 0.66 8.18 12.36
C GLY A 271 1.90 7.36 11.99
N GLU A 272 1.91 6.09 12.41
CA GLU A 272 3.01 5.15 12.26
C GLU A 272 2.58 3.90 11.50
N LYS A 273 3.36 3.53 10.49
CA LYS A 273 3.12 2.34 9.65
C LYS A 273 4.39 1.52 9.54
N GLU A 274 4.27 0.24 9.86
CA GLU A 274 5.33 -0.72 9.66
C GLU A 274 5.27 -1.35 8.28
N PHE A 275 6.44 -1.52 7.70
CA PHE A 275 6.69 -2.35 6.53
C PHE A 275 7.55 -3.54 6.94
N LEU A 276 7.11 -4.74 6.55
CA LEU A 276 7.93 -5.92 6.54
C LEU A 276 8.28 -6.21 5.08
N LEU A 277 9.57 -6.06 4.75
CA LEU A 277 10.12 -6.11 3.41
C LEU A 277 11.00 -7.34 3.24
N PHE A 278 11.04 -7.92 2.05
CA PHE A 278 12.00 -8.95 1.68
C PHE A 278 12.58 -8.62 0.31
N PRO A 279 13.89 -8.81 0.12
CA PRO A 279 14.52 -8.58 -1.15
C PRO A 279 14.00 -9.58 -2.21
N PRO A 280 14.07 -9.24 -3.51
CA PRO A 280 13.50 -10.08 -4.58
C PRO A 280 13.94 -11.55 -4.55
N GLU A 281 15.20 -11.80 -4.20
CA GLU A 281 15.83 -13.13 -4.09
C GLU A 281 15.20 -14.04 -3.02
N ASP A 282 14.48 -13.48 -2.04
CA ASP A 282 13.76 -14.28 -1.05
C ASP A 282 12.48 -14.89 -1.60
N GLY A 283 12.01 -14.44 -2.78
CA GLY A 283 10.79 -14.91 -3.43
C GLY A 283 10.59 -16.43 -3.40
N PRO A 284 11.57 -17.28 -3.78
CA PRO A 284 11.44 -18.73 -3.72
C PRO A 284 11.08 -19.30 -2.34
N ASN A 285 11.44 -18.61 -1.25
CA ASN A 285 11.18 -19.02 0.13
C ASN A 285 9.86 -18.46 0.70
N LEU A 286 9.16 -17.59 -0.05
CA LEU A 286 7.96 -16.89 0.40
C LEU A 286 6.64 -17.59 0.04
N TYR A 287 6.62 -18.92 -0.15
CA TYR A 287 5.37 -19.68 -0.37
C TYR A 287 4.43 -19.03 -1.38
N ARG A 288 5.01 -18.67 -2.53
CA ARG A 288 4.35 -17.84 -3.54
C ARG A 288 3.23 -18.58 -4.24
N TYR A 289 2.20 -17.86 -4.64
CA TYR A 289 1.11 -18.38 -5.45
C TYR A 289 0.64 -17.35 -6.47
N ALA A 290 -0.05 -17.84 -7.50
CA ALA A 290 -0.64 -17.01 -8.54
C ALA A 290 -1.99 -16.43 -8.08
N GLY A 291 -2.16 -15.11 -8.17
CA GLY A 291 -3.40 -14.45 -7.77
C GLY A 291 -4.49 -14.59 -8.82
N ALA A 292 -5.77 -14.46 -8.43
CA ALA A 292 -6.90 -14.54 -9.36
C ALA A 292 -6.87 -13.45 -10.44
N GLN A 293 -6.39 -12.25 -10.09
CA GLN A 293 -6.32 -11.12 -11.00
C GLN A 293 -5.19 -11.28 -12.04
N PHE A 294 -4.05 -11.83 -11.63
CA PHE A 294 -2.86 -12.02 -12.47
C PHE A 294 -2.33 -13.47 -12.35
N PRO A 295 -3.07 -14.48 -12.85
CA PRO A 295 -2.75 -15.90 -12.63
C PRO A 295 -1.47 -16.37 -13.33
N TRP A 296 -0.83 -15.52 -14.13
CA TRP A 296 0.46 -15.78 -14.77
C TRP A 296 1.66 -15.25 -13.96
N GLN A 297 1.42 -14.61 -12.83
CA GLN A 297 2.46 -14.02 -12.00
C GLN A 297 2.42 -14.59 -10.58
N LEU A 298 3.55 -15.12 -10.11
CA LEU A 298 3.74 -15.53 -8.73
C LEU A 298 4.13 -14.32 -7.87
N ARG A 299 3.18 -13.37 -7.69
CA ARG A 299 3.37 -12.11 -6.96
C ARG A 299 2.70 -12.05 -5.58
N ASN A 300 2.05 -13.14 -5.17
CA ASN A 300 1.37 -13.23 -3.88
C ASN A 300 2.06 -14.27 -3.01
N SER A 301 2.11 -14.04 -1.69
CA SER A 301 2.60 -14.99 -0.69
C SER A 301 1.48 -15.44 0.23
N ARG A 302 1.59 -16.64 0.82
CA ARG A 302 0.72 -17.07 1.93
C ARG A 302 1.15 -16.52 3.30
N VAL A 303 2.28 -15.82 3.35
CA VAL A 303 2.94 -15.35 4.57
C VAL A 303 2.40 -13.98 4.96
N TYR A 304 2.07 -13.77 6.22
CA TYR A 304 1.58 -12.48 6.74
C TYR A 304 2.57 -11.80 7.68
N ASN A 305 3.37 -12.57 8.39
CA ASN A 305 4.30 -12.10 9.41
C ASN A 305 5.38 -13.17 9.65
N LEU A 306 6.30 -12.89 10.57
CA LEU A 306 7.36 -13.81 10.99
C LEU A 306 7.23 -14.21 12.47
N GLU A 307 6.00 -14.26 12.99
CA GLU A 307 5.75 -14.79 14.34
C GLU A 307 6.08 -16.30 14.39
N PRO A 308 6.38 -16.87 15.57
CA PRO A 308 6.77 -18.28 15.69
C PRO A 308 5.83 -19.27 15.00
N ALA A 309 4.51 -19.08 15.16
CA ALA A 309 3.51 -19.92 14.50
C ALA A 309 3.59 -19.86 12.95
N SER A 310 3.93 -18.69 12.39
CA SER A 310 4.17 -18.55 10.95
C SER A 310 5.45 -19.26 10.54
N LEU A 311 6.54 -19.13 11.31
CA LEU A 311 7.79 -19.82 11.03
C LEU A 311 7.61 -21.35 11.08
N ASP A 312 6.83 -21.88 12.01
CA ASP A 312 6.57 -23.33 12.10
C ASP A 312 5.73 -23.83 10.93
N ARG A 313 4.72 -23.06 10.52
CA ARG A 313 3.90 -23.37 9.34
C ARG A 313 4.66 -23.21 8.02
N PHE A 314 5.61 -22.29 7.98
CA PHE A 314 6.34 -21.87 6.77
C PHE A 314 7.86 -21.94 7.02
N PRO A 315 8.45 -23.14 7.18
CA PRO A 315 9.84 -23.31 7.60
C PRO A 315 10.89 -22.65 6.68
N LEU A 316 10.61 -22.51 5.37
CA LEU A 316 11.52 -21.83 4.43
C LEU A 316 11.74 -20.34 4.75
N LEU A 317 10.85 -19.72 5.55
CA LEU A 317 11.03 -18.36 6.02
C LEU A 317 12.34 -18.16 6.80
N ARG A 318 12.89 -19.20 7.43
CA ARG A 318 14.19 -19.15 8.10
C ARG A 318 15.37 -18.91 7.14
N ARG A 319 15.14 -19.04 5.83
CA ARG A 319 16.12 -18.77 4.76
C ARG A 319 15.94 -17.40 4.12
N THR A 320 15.01 -16.59 4.62
CA THR A 320 14.78 -15.23 4.14
C THR A 320 15.63 -14.21 4.88
N HIS A 321 15.77 -13.03 4.29
CA HIS A 321 16.54 -11.88 4.76
C HIS A 321 15.62 -10.65 4.91
N PRO A 322 14.61 -10.72 5.80
CA PRO A 322 13.63 -9.66 5.96
C PRO A 322 14.24 -8.39 6.55
N VAL A 323 13.68 -7.27 6.11
CA VAL A 323 13.92 -5.94 6.63
C VAL A 323 12.62 -5.40 7.20
N ALA A 324 12.61 -4.94 8.45
CA ALA A 324 11.48 -4.22 9.02
C ALA A 324 11.83 -2.75 9.25
N LEU A 325 10.89 -1.88 8.90
CA LEU A 325 10.99 -0.45 9.16
C LEU A 325 9.63 0.12 9.56
N VAL A 326 9.64 1.17 10.37
CA VAL A 326 8.44 1.91 10.76
C VAL A 326 8.55 3.32 10.20
N LEU A 327 7.67 3.66 9.26
CA LEU A 327 7.50 5.03 8.78
C LEU A 327 6.64 5.81 9.76
N LYS A 328 7.15 6.97 10.17
CA LYS A 328 6.44 7.95 10.99
C LYS A 328 5.91 9.09 10.12
N ALA A 329 4.95 9.86 10.63
CA ALA A 329 4.47 11.07 9.99
C ALA A 329 5.63 12.00 9.61
N GLY A 330 5.63 12.49 8.37
CA GLY A 330 6.71 13.31 7.83
C GLY A 330 7.86 12.51 7.21
N GLN A 331 7.74 11.19 7.08
CA GLN A 331 8.73 10.33 6.42
C GLN A 331 8.20 9.75 5.11
N ALA A 332 9.12 9.51 4.20
CA ALA A 332 8.90 8.85 2.93
C ALA A 332 9.80 7.63 2.76
N LEU A 333 9.33 6.64 2.00
CA LEU A 333 10.02 5.43 1.60
C LEU A 333 10.12 5.42 0.09
N TRP A 334 11.32 5.19 -0.42
CA TRP A 334 11.50 4.61 -1.74
C TRP A 334 11.72 3.12 -1.58
N MET A 335 10.92 2.34 -2.31
CA MET A 335 11.07 0.90 -2.38
C MET A 335 11.29 0.47 -3.84
N PRO A 336 12.43 -0.18 -4.13
CA PRO A 336 12.72 -0.62 -5.47
C PRO A 336 11.72 -1.64 -6.01
N ALA A 337 11.64 -1.74 -7.33
CA ALA A 337 10.78 -2.69 -7.99
C ALA A 337 11.07 -4.12 -7.55
N ASN A 338 10.02 -4.93 -7.47
CA ASN A 338 10.06 -6.35 -7.12
C ASN A 338 10.38 -6.69 -5.65
N TRP A 339 10.47 -5.71 -4.77
CA TRP A 339 10.55 -5.97 -3.33
C TRP A 339 9.23 -6.53 -2.80
N TRP A 340 9.35 -7.64 -2.07
CA TRP A 340 8.23 -8.28 -1.40
C TRP A 340 7.89 -7.50 -0.14
N HIS A 341 6.61 -7.26 0.12
CA HIS A 341 6.24 -6.46 1.27
C HIS A 341 4.83 -6.74 1.80
N THR A 342 4.64 -6.45 3.07
CA THR A 342 3.33 -6.26 3.72
C THR A 342 3.43 -5.08 4.68
N THR A 343 2.28 -4.55 5.12
CA THR A 343 2.22 -3.39 6.02
C THR A 343 1.25 -3.59 7.17
N MET A 344 1.55 -2.93 8.30
CA MET A 344 0.70 -2.86 9.48
C MET A 344 0.66 -1.44 10.03
N ASN A 345 -0.53 -0.94 10.37
CA ASN A 345 -0.70 0.37 10.98
C ASN A 345 -0.58 0.26 12.51
N HIS A 346 0.40 0.94 13.10
CA HIS A 346 0.61 0.98 14.55
C HIS A 346 -0.23 2.06 15.25
N SER A 347 -0.68 3.05 14.50
CA SER A 347 -1.66 4.05 14.93
C SER A 347 -2.76 4.19 13.87
N ASN A 348 -3.67 5.15 14.06
CA ASN A 348 -4.46 5.64 12.93
C ASN A 348 -3.50 6.31 11.94
N THR A 349 -3.63 5.96 10.66
CA THR A 349 -2.68 6.35 9.62
C THR A 349 -3.36 6.98 8.42
N VAL A 350 -2.68 7.96 7.84
CA VAL A 350 -2.97 8.53 6.53
C VAL A 350 -1.68 8.47 5.74
N SER A 351 -1.74 7.89 4.54
CA SER A 351 -0.56 7.71 3.69
C SER A 351 -0.90 7.92 2.23
N TYR A 352 0.13 8.30 1.49
CA TYR A 352 0.11 8.44 0.04
C TYR A 352 1.08 7.45 -0.57
N SER A 353 0.68 6.80 -1.64
CA SER A 353 1.54 5.93 -2.44
C SER A 353 1.48 6.34 -3.90
N ILE A 354 2.61 6.29 -4.58
CA ILE A 354 2.71 6.44 -6.02
C ILE A 354 3.62 5.34 -6.57
N ARG A 355 3.23 4.77 -7.70
CA ARG A 355 4.05 3.80 -8.43
C ARG A 355 4.89 4.55 -9.46
N ILE A 356 6.17 4.23 -9.50
CA ILE A 356 7.18 4.99 -10.25
C ILE A 356 7.79 4.12 -11.34
N VAL A 357 7.76 4.65 -12.57
CA VAL A 357 8.39 4.04 -13.75
C VAL A 357 9.40 5.02 -14.31
N ASN A 358 10.63 4.57 -14.50
CA ASN A 358 11.72 5.38 -15.03
C ASN A 358 12.72 4.50 -15.79
N HIS A 359 13.90 5.05 -16.10
CA HIS A 359 14.94 4.36 -16.86
C HIS A 359 15.39 3.01 -16.28
N THR A 360 15.27 2.78 -14.96
CA THR A 360 15.74 1.54 -14.33
C THR A 360 14.74 0.38 -14.42
N ASN A 361 13.45 0.65 -14.60
CA ASN A 361 12.42 -0.40 -14.63
C ASN A 361 11.50 -0.39 -15.84
N VAL A 362 11.53 0.64 -16.71
CA VAL A 362 10.57 0.78 -17.83
C VAL A 362 10.46 -0.46 -18.71
N LEU A 363 11.59 -1.09 -19.08
CA LEU A 363 11.58 -2.25 -19.98
C LEU A 363 10.89 -3.44 -19.32
N ARG A 364 11.14 -3.65 -18.02
CA ARG A 364 10.51 -4.73 -17.27
C ARG A 364 9.03 -4.46 -17.06
N THR A 365 8.66 -3.22 -16.74
CA THR A 365 7.26 -2.80 -16.61
C THR A 365 6.49 -3.03 -17.89
N VAL A 366 7.02 -2.60 -19.04
CA VAL A 366 6.40 -2.80 -20.35
C VAL A 366 6.29 -4.29 -20.66
N ALA A 367 7.35 -5.08 -20.46
CA ALA A 367 7.33 -6.52 -20.72
C ALA A 367 6.28 -7.26 -19.88
N GLU A 368 6.18 -6.94 -18.59
CA GLU A 368 5.20 -7.58 -17.69
C GLU A 368 3.76 -7.18 -17.99
N TYR A 369 3.54 -5.92 -18.37
CA TYR A 369 2.24 -5.45 -18.80
C TYR A 369 1.83 -6.12 -20.11
N ALA A 370 2.75 -6.20 -21.08
CA ALA A 370 2.57 -6.86 -22.36
C ALA A 370 2.25 -8.36 -22.23
N ALA A 371 2.88 -9.05 -21.27
CA ALA A 371 2.63 -10.47 -21.01
C ALA A 371 1.17 -10.78 -20.63
N GLY A 372 0.40 -9.78 -20.17
CA GLY A 372 -1.03 -9.91 -19.89
C GLY A 372 -1.93 -9.82 -21.13
N LEU A 373 -1.49 -9.15 -22.21
CA LEU A 373 -2.34 -8.83 -23.37
C LEU A 373 -2.85 -10.06 -24.15
N PRO A 374 -2.01 -11.03 -24.54
CA PRO A 374 -2.48 -12.20 -25.29
C PRO A 374 -3.58 -12.97 -24.56
N ARG A 375 -3.57 -12.93 -23.23
CA ARG A 375 -4.52 -13.67 -22.37
C ARG A 375 -5.79 -12.87 -22.07
N LEU A 376 -5.72 -11.54 -22.10
CA LEU A 376 -6.92 -10.71 -22.14
C LEU A 376 -7.70 -10.97 -23.43
N LEU A 377 -7.00 -11.01 -24.57
CA LEU A 377 -7.59 -11.31 -25.87
C LEU A 377 -8.22 -12.70 -25.89
N SER A 378 -7.54 -13.73 -25.36
CA SER A 378 -8.09 -15.09 -25.29
C SER A 378 -9.34 -15.21 -24.39
N ARG A 379 -9.45 -14.38 -23.34
CA ARG A 379 -10.65 -14.35 -22.46
C ARG A 379 -11.83 -13.63 -23.11
N LEU A 380 -11.57 -12.63 -23.94
CA LEU A 380 -12.60 -11.94 -24.71
C LEU A 380 -13.11 -12.82 -25.85
N SER A 381 -12.23 -13.54 -26.53
CA SER A 381 -12.61 -14.48 -27.60
C SER A 381 -13.34 -15.71 -27.09
N ALA A 382 -13.13 -16.13 -25.83
CA ALA A 382 -13.86 -17.23 -25.20
C ALA A 382 -15.24 -16.82 -24.62
N ARG A 383 -15.57 -15.53 -24.66
CA ARG A 383 -16.85 -14.97 -24.20
C ARG A 383 -17.72 -14.42 -25.34
N ALA A 384 -17.15 -14.33 -26.55
CA ALA A 384 -17.85 -14.09 -27.80
C ALA A 384 -18.26 -15.45 -28.38
#